data_AF-W1NKH5-F1
#
_entry.id   AF-W1NKH5-F1
#
_cell.length_a   1.000
_cell.length_b   1.000
_cell.length_c   1.000
_cell.angle_alpha   90.00
_cell.angle_beta   90.00
_cell.angle_gamma   90.00
#
_symmetry.space_group_name_H-M   'P 1'
#
loop_
_entity.id
_entity.type
_entity.pdbx_description
1 polymer ?
#
loop_
_entity_poly.entity_id
_entity_poly.type
_entity_poly.pdbx_seq_one_letter_code
_entity_poly.pdbx_strand_id
1 'polypeptide(L)' 'MGLNNVRQRVTIKLTPRIDLQALANKLEGNEVGKKKNFVPLPRFINTREMK' A
#
# COMPACT_ATOMS: atom_id res chain seq x y z
N MET A 1 10.55 -37.27 -2.22
CA MET A 1 10.98 -36.31 -3.26
C MET A 1 10.56 -34.92 -2.79
N GLY A 2 11.41 -34.23 -2.01
CA GLY A 2 11.07 -32.96 -1.40
C GLY A 2 11.31 -31.81 -2.38
N LEU A 3 10.24 -31.20 -2.87
CA LEU A 3 10.31 -29.99 -3.69
C LEU A 3 10.62 -28.79 -2.78
N ASN A 4 11.88 -28.42 -2.73
CA ASN A 4 12.35 -27.18 -2.13
C ASN A 4 11.94 -26.00 -3.02
N ASN A 5 10.80 -25.40 -2.70
CA ASN A 5 10.33 -24.20 -3.37
C ASN A 5 11.17 -23.00 -2.91
N VAL A 6 12.33 -22.78 -3.56
CA VAL A 6 13.23 -21.66 -3.25
C VAL A 6 12.55 -20.37 -3.67
N ARG A 7 11.99 -19.63 -2.71
CA ARG A 7 11.45 -18.28 -2.93
C ARG A 7 12.61 -17.32 -3.17
N GLN A 8 12.85 -16.94 -4.43
CA GLN A 8 13.76 -15.84 -4.77
C GLN A 8 13.08 -14.51 -4.36
N ARG A 9 13.40 -14.00 -3.17
CA ARG A 9 12.94 -12.68 -2.68
C ARG A 9 14.10 -11.70 -2.80
N VAL A 10 13.84 -10.55 -3.41
CA VAL A 10 14.78 -9.42 -3.43
C VAL A 10 14.21 -8.31 -2.56
N THR A 11 15.02 -7.79 -1.64
CA THR A 11 14.66 -6.63 -0.83
C THR A 11 14.99 -5.36 -1.60
N ILE A 12 13.96 -4.59 -1.95
CA ILE A 12 14.09 -3.30 -2.63
C ILE A 12 13.63 -2.17 -1.71
N LYS A 13 14.31 -1.03 -1.76
CA LYS A 13 13.86 0.21 -1.11
C LYS A 13 13.09 1.04 -2.14
N LEU A 14 11.78 1.13 -1.97
CA LEU A 14 10.88 1.90 -2.84
C LEU A 14 10.34 3.13 -2.09
N THR A 15 10.08 4.22 -2.84
CA THR A 15 9.27 5.34 -2.34
C THR A 15 7.79 5.03 -2.58
N PRO A 16 6.97 4.92 -1.53
CA PRO A 16 5.58 4.50 -1.68
C PRO A 16 4.70 5.59 -2.31
N ARG A 17 3.64 5.14 -2.98
CA ARG A 17 2.55 5.96 -3.54
C ARG A 17 1.22 5.47 -2.97
N ILE A 18 1.01 5.70 -1.68
CA ILE A 18 -0.14 5.18 -0.94
C ILE A 18 -0.90 6.32 -0.26
N ASP A 19 -2.22 6.28 -0.36
CA ASP A 19 -3.12 7.13 0.41
C ASP A 19 -3.62 6.31 1.61
N LEU A 20 -3.13 6.66 2.80
CA LEU A 20 -3.42 5.93 4.03
C LEU A 20 -4.88 6.07 4.45
N GLN A 21 -5.51 7.23 4.20
CA GLN A 21 -6.91 7.47 4.55
C GLN A 21 -7.84 6.69 3.62
N ALA A 22 -7.54 6.69 2.32
CA ALA A 22 -8.29 5.88 1.37
C ALA A 22 -8.16 4.38 1.68
N LEU A 23 -6.99 3.92 2.14
CA LEU A 23 -6.81 2.54 2.58
C LEU A 23 -7.63 2.24 3.85
N ALA A 24 -7.56 3.10 4.86
CA ALA A 24 -8.35 2.95 6.10
C ALA A 24 -9.84 2.88 5.79
N ASN A 25 -10.35 3.81 4.98
CA ASN A 25 -11.75 3.82 4.55
C ASN A 25 -12.15 2.51 3.83
N LYS A 26 -11.29 1.94 2.98
CA LYS A 26 -11.56 0.62 2.35
C LYS A 26 -11.63 -0.51 3.37
N LEU A 27 -10.76 -0.49 4.37
CA LEU A 27 -10.71 -1.51 5.42
C LEU A 27 -11.92 -1.43 6.35
N GLU A 28 -12.41 -0.22 6.62
CA GLU A 28 -13.60 0.05 7.42
C GLU A 28 -14.92 -0.11 6.65
N GLY A 29 -14.86 -0.39 5.34
CA GLY A 29 -16.05 -0.54 4.49
C GLY A 29 -16.72 0.79 4.12
N ASN A 30 -16.06 1.91 4.37
CA ASN A 30 -16.51 3.25 4.00
C ASN A 30 -16.37 3.48 2.49
N GLU A 31 -17.30 4.25 1.90
CA GLU A 31 -17.27 4.58 0.48
C GLU A 31 -16.03 5.42 0.14
N VAL A 32 -15.03 4.82 -0.52
CA VAL A 32 -13.95 5.59 -1.15
C VAL A 32 -14.51 6.21 -2.41
N GLY A 33 -14.89 7.49 -2.30
CA GLY A 33 -15.45 8.27 -3.40
C GLY A 33 -14.66 8.04 -4.68
N LYS A 34 -15.37 7.72 -5.77
CA LYS A 34 -14.83 7.36 -7.10
C LYS A 34 -14.12 8.56 -7.75
N LYS A 35 -13.03 9.06 -7.17
CA LYS A 35 -12.12 9.98 -7.85
C LYS A 35 -11.37 9.16 -8.89
N LYS A 36 -11.65 9.39 -10.17
CA LYS A 36 -10.93 8.78 -11.30
C LYS A 36 -9.42 8.86 -11.03
N ASN A 37 -8.78 7.71 -10.86
CA ASN A 37 -7.32 7.52 -10.78
C ASN A 37 -6.55 8.59 -9.98
N PHE A 38 -6.94 8.90 -8.75
CA PHE A 38 -6.06 9.69 -7.88
C PHE A 38 -4.84 8.85 -7.49
N VAL A 39 -3.66 9.23 -7.99
CA VAL A 39 -2.38 8.65 -7.62
C VAL A 39 -1.63 9.68 -6.78
N PRO A 40 -1.41 9.43 -5.48
CA PRO A 40 -0.67 10.36 -4.63
C PRO A 40 0.78 10.47 -5.12
N LEU A 41 1.36 11.66 -4.97
CA LEU A 41 2.77 11.89 -5.29
C LEU A 41 3.66 10.93 -4.45
N PRO A 42 4.82 10.51 -4.98
CA PRO A 42 5.78 9.72 -4.20
C PRO A 42 6.14 10.46 -2.92
N ARG A 43 5.88 9.84 -1.77
CA ARG A 43 6.22 10.38 -0.44
C ARG A 43 6.57 9.25 0.50
N PHE A 44 7.34 9.53 1.55
CA PHE A 44 7.49 8.60 2.65
C PHE A 44 6.19 8.44 3.42
N ILE A 45 5.97 7.23 3.96
CA ILE A 45 4.85 6.95 4.85
C ILE A 45 5.05 7.74 6.14
N ASN A 46 4.05 8.52 6.51
CA ASN A 46 3.99 9.21 7.79
C ASN A 46 3.14 8.39 8.77
N THR A 47 3.76 7.85 9.82
CA THR A 47 3.06 7.00 10.80
C THR A 47 2.02 7.76 11.61
N ARG A 48 2.06 9.10 11.67
CA ARG A 48 1.05 9.92 12.34
C ARG A 48 -0.26 10.03 11.56
N GLU A 49 -0.22 9.75 10.26
CA GLU A 49 -1.40 9.79 9.39
C GLU A 49 -2.21 8.49 9.43
N MET A 50 -1.66 7.43 10.03
CA MET A 50 -2.37 6.20 10.36
C MET A 50 -3.19 6.45 11.63
N LYS A 51 -4.35 7.09 11.46
CA LYS A 51 -5.31 7.33 12.53
C LYS A 51 -6.17 6.09 12.77
#